data_AF-A0A3B0PJ56-F1
#
_entry.id   AF-A0A3B0PJ56-F1
#
_cell.length_a   1.000
_cell.length_b   1.000
_cell.length_c   1.000
_cell.angle_alpha   90.00
_cell.angle_beta   90.00
_cell.angle_gamma   90.00
#
_symmetry.space_group_name_H-M   'P 1'
#
loop_
_entity.id
_entity.type
_entity.pdbx_description
1 polymer ?
#
loop_
_entity_poly.entity_id
_entity_poly.type
_entity_poly.pdbx_seq_one_letter_code
_entity_poly.pdbx_strand_id
1 'polypeptide(L)'
;MDAIIHVVRCFEDKNIMHVANSVDPVRDKDVINYELMLADLETINNVLNRVAKKAKSGDKDGIIEQNAALKVKEALENNIPVREVQFDENEEKFIKGYHLLTFKPIIYVANLGNEQFLNYKEDKLFLELQNSLKDYEKLIPISVQVESELVTIENQEEKQELLDLYGIKTSGLDLLTREAFDLLNLETYFTAGQIEARAW
;
A
#
# COMPACT_ATOMS: atom_id res chain seq x y z
N MET A 1 11.81 3.74 0.42
CA MET A 1 10.33 3.65 0.27
C MET A 1 10.01 2.18 0.36
N ASP A 2 9.47 1.82 1.51
CA ASP A 2 9.49 0.46 2.05
C ASP A 2 8.07 -0.12 2.17
N ALA A 3 7.04 0.72 1.98
CA ALA A 3 5.64 0.37 1.81
C ALA A 3 4.99 1.26 0.75
N ILE A 4 3.83 0.86 0.25
CA ILE A 4 3.01 1.64 -0.69
C ILE A 4 1.66 1.94 -0.02
N ILE A 5 1.25 3.20 -0.06
CA ILE A 5 -0.11 3.61 0.30
C ILE A 5 -0.86 3.84 -1.01
N HIS A 6 -1.82 2.97 -1.30
CA HIS A 6 -2.63 3.06 -2.49
C HIS A 6 -3.98 3.69 -2.14
N VAL A 7 -4.14 4.95 -2.51
CA VAL A 7 -5.43 5.65 -2.38
C VAL A 7 -6.32 5.27 -3.56
N VAL A 8 -7.52 4.77 -3.26
CA VAL A 8 -8.53 4.34 -4.22
C VAL A 8 -9.76 5.22 -4.05
N ARG A 9 -10.30 5.74 -5.15
CA ARG A 9 -11.51 6.58 -5.12
C ARG A 9 -12.74 5.73 -4.91
N CYS A 10 -13.48 6.00 -3.84
CA CYS A 10 -14.73 5.32 -3.49
C CYS A 10 -15.93 6.29 -3.42
N PHE A 11 -15.89 7.42 -4.12
CA PHE A 11 -17.01 8.37 -4.17
C PHE A 11 -17.26 8.88 -5.59
N GLU A 12 -18.53 9.16 -5.90
CA GLU A 12 -18.93 9.80 -7.15
C GLU A 12 -18.99 11.32 -6.97
N ASP A 13 -18.41 12.05 -7.92
CA ASP A 13 -18.57 13.50 -8.01
C ASP A 13 -18.60 13.89 -9.49
N LYS A 14 -19.68 14.54 -9.91
CA LYS A 14 -19.92 14.97 -11.30
C LYS A 14 -18.95 16.06 -11.75
N ASN A 15 -18.33 16.76 -10.81
CA ASN A 15 -17.34 17.81 -11.10
C ASN A 15 -15.92 17.25 -11.28
N ILE A 16 -15.69 15.99 -10.92
CA ILE A 16 -14.37 15.35 -11.00
C ILE A 16 -14.39 14.25 -12.06
N MET A 17 -13.87 14.57 -13.25
CA MET A 17 -13.76 13.61 -14.35
C MET A 17 -12.90 12.41 -13.96
N HIS A 18 -13.41 11.21 -14.25
CA HIS A 18 -12.68 9.96 -14.09
C HIS A 18 -12.08 9.53 -15.43
N VAL A 19 -10.86 8.98 -15.43
CA VAL A 19 -10.14 8.57 -16.66
C VAL A 19 -10.97 7.59 -17.51
N ALA A 20 -11.75 6.74 -16.85
CA ALA A 20 -12.61 5.75 -17.49
C ALA A 20 -14.10 6.14 -17.57
N ASN A 21 -14.45 7.42 -17.34
CA ASN A 21 -15.83 7.95 -17.30
C ASN A 21 -16.79 7.30 -16.28
N SER A 22 -16.34 6.33 -15.48
CA SER A 22 -17.05 5.75 -14.33
C SER A 22 -16.07 5.47 -13.20
N VAL A 23 -16.52 5.59 -11.95
CA VAL A 23 -15.75 5.20 -10.76
C VAL A 23 -15.91 3.70 -10.56
N ASP A 24 -14.78 2.99 -10.46
CA ASP A 24 -14.75 1.54 -10.17
C ASP A 24 -13.50 1.26 -9.33
N PRO A 25 -13.65 1.19 -7.99
CA PRO A 25 -12.53 1.03 -7.07
C PRO A 25 -11.71 -0.24 -7.33
N VAL A 26 -12.36 -1.33 -7.73
CA VAL A 26 -11.72 -2.62 -7.95
C VAL A 26 -10.88 -2.56 -9.22
N ARG A 27 -11.46 -2.03 -10.31
CA ARG A 27 -10.72 -1.83 -11.56
C ARG A 27 -9.53 -0.88 -11.35
N ASP A 28 -9.72 0.22 -10.64
CA ASP A 28 -8.66 1.22 -10.44
C ASP A 28 -7.51 0.64 -9.58
N LYS A 29 -7.83 -0.15 -8.54
CA LYS A 29 -6.85 -0.96 -7.79
C LYS A 29 -6.08 -1.91 -8.70
N ASP A 30 -6.79 -2.65 -9.52
CA ASP A 30 -6.20 -3.70 -10.35
C ASP A 30 -5.30 -3.12 -11.43
N VAL A 31 -5.71 -2.02 -12.08
CA VAL A 31 -4.89 -1.30 -13.07
C VAL A 31 -3.53 -0.92 -12.50
N ILE A 32 -3.50 -0.28 -11.33
CA ILE A 32 -2.24 0.11 -10.69
C ILE A 32 -1.41 -1.13 -10.32
N ASN A 33 -2.03 -2.18 -9.77
CA ASN A 33 -1.31 -3.41 -9.45
C ASN A 33 -0.70 -4.06 -10.71
N TYR A 34 -1.40 -4.07 -11.84
CA TYR A 34 -0.87 -4.56 -13.12
C TYR A 34 0.31 -3.69 -13.61
N GLU A 35 0.21 -2.37 -13.53
CA GLU A 35 1.29 -1.47 -13.92
C GLU A 35 2.56 -1.69 -13.07
N LEU A 36 2.40 -1.86 -11.76
CA LEU A 36 3.52 -2.18 -10.86
C LEU A 36 4.17 -3.52 -11.22
N MET A 37 3.36 -4.55 -11.51
CA MET A 37 3.86 -5.87 -11.91
C MET A 37 4.61 -5.82 -13.25
N LEU A 38 4.13 -5.03 -14.21
CA LEU A 38 4.80 -4.85 -15.51
C LEU A 38 6.19 -4.19 -15.35
N ALA A 39 6.29 -3.16 -14.50
CA ALA A 39 7.56 -2.52 -14.20
C ALA A 39 8.56 -3.47 -13.52
N ASP A 40 8.08 -4.30 -12.59
CA ASP A 40 8.91 -5.32 -11.94
C ASP A 40 9.33 -6.43 -12.92
N LEU A 41 8.46 -6.81 -13.86
CA LEU A 41 8.76 -7.82 -14.87
C LEU A 41 9.89 -7.37 -15.79
N GLU A 42 9.92 -6.09 -16.18
CA GLU A 42 11.04 -5.51 -16.94
C GLU A 42 12.35 -5.58 -16.12
N THR A 43 12.28 -5.19 -14.86
CA THR A 43 13.44 -5.25 -13.94
C THR A 43 13.99 -6.67 -13.81
N ILE A 44 13.11 -7.66 -13.66
CA ILE A 44 13.49 -9.06 -13.46
C ILE A 44 14.05 -9.68 -14.74
N ASN A 45 13.53 -9.34 -15.91
CA ASN A 45 14.11 -9.79 -17.17
C ASN A 45 15.56 -9.29 -17.34
N ASN A 46 15.85 -8.04 -16.95
CA ASN A 46 17.21 -7.50 -16.95
C ASN A 46 18.13 -8.22 -15.96
N VAL A 47 17.63 -8.53 -14.75
CA VAL A 47 18.34 -9.33 -13.76
C VAL A 47 18.67 -10.72 -14.30
N LEU A 48 17.70 -11.43 -14.88
CA LEU A 48 17.89 -12.77 -15.42
C LEU A 48 18.99 -12.82 -16.50
N ASN A 49 19.05 -11.81 -17.38
CA ASN A 49 20.09 -11.70 -18.40
C ASN A 49 21.50 -11.55 -17.79
N ARG A 50 21.64 -10.81 -16.68
CA ARG A 50 22.90 -10.63 -15.95
C ARG A 50 23.31 -11.92 -15.23
N VAL A 51 22.38 -12.55 -14.52
CA VAL A 51 22.66 -13.67 -13.63
C VAL A 51 22.84 -14.99 -14.39
N ALA A 52 22.19 -15.15 -15.55
CA ALA A 52 22.33 -16.35 -16.38
C ALA A 52 23.79 -16.67 -16.75
N LYS A 53 24.65 -15.65 -16.91
CA LYS A 53 26.09 -15.87 -17.17
C LYS A 53 26.81 -16.44 -15.95
N LYS A 54 26.50 -15.94 -14.75
CA LYS A 54 27.08 -16.41 -13.48
C LYS A 54 26.63 -17.83 -13.18
N ALA A 55 25.34 -18.10 -13.28
CA ALA A 55 24.78 -19.44 -13.06
C ALA A 55 25.40 -20.49 -13.99
N LYS A 56 25.56 -20.16 -15.29
CA LYS A 56 26.23 -21.04 -16.27
C LYS A 56 27.69 -21.34 -15.94
N SER A 57 28.37 -20.46 -15.20
CA SER A 57 29.76 -20.70 -14.76
C SER A 57 29.87 -21.64 -13.56
N GLY A 58 28.74 -22.09 -12.99
CA GLY A 58 28.70 -22.99 -11.83
C GLY A 58 28.82 -22.26 -10.49
N ASP A 59 28.69 -20.94 -10.48
CA ASP A 59 28.65 -20.14 -9.26
C ASP A 59 27.39 -20.46 -8.46
N LYS A 60 27.56 -20.90 -7.21
CA LYS A 60 26.44 -21.37 -6.36
C LYS A 60 25.45 -20.24 -6.08
N ASP A 61 25.96 -19.05 -5.74
CA ASP A 61 25.13 -17.87 -5.48
C ASP A 61 24.40 -17.43 -6.75
N GLY A 62 25.06 -17.44 -7.91
CA GLY A 62 24.43 -17.17 -9.19
C GLY A 62 23.30 -18.13 -9.56
N ILE A 63 23.39 -19.42 -9.19
CA ILE A 63 22.30 -20.39 -9.41
C ILE A 63 21.10 -20.07 -8.51
N ILE A 64 21.33 -19.77 -7.23
CA ILE A 64 20.27 -19.38 -6.28
C ILE A 64 19.58 -18.09 -6.74
N GLU A 65 20.38 -17.06 -7.07
CA GLU A 65 19.91 -15.77 -7.58
C GLU A 65 19.07 -15.94 -8.86
N GLN A 66 19.46 -16.85 -9.76
CA GLN A 66 18.72 -17.14 -10.99
C GLN A 66 17.39 -17.82 -10.71
N ASN A 67 17.36 -18.83 -9.84
CA ASN A 67 16.14 -19.55 -9.50
C ASN A 67 15.11 -18.63 -8.84
N ALA A 68 15.56 -17.79 -7.90
CA ALA A 68 14.70 -16.79 -7.26
C ALA A 68 14.11 -15.81 -8.31
N ALA A 69 14.92 -15.30 -9.22
CA ALA A 69 14.47 -14.39 -10.28
C ALA A 69 13.51 -15.07 -11.28
N LEU A 70 13.70 -16.36 -11.58
CA LEU A 70 12.76 -17.12 -12.42
C LEU A 70 11.41 -17.31 -11.73
N LYS A 71 11.41 -17.62 -10.44
CA LYS A 71 10.20 -17.74 -9.61
C LYS A 71 9.41 -16.44 -9.58
N VAL A 72 10.10 -15.31 -9.40
CA VAL A 72 9.49 -13.97 -9.49
C VAL A 72 8.87 -13.74 -10.86
N LYS A 73 9.60 -14.04 -11.93
CA LYS A 73 9.11 -13.86 -13.30
C LYS A 73 7.82 -14.65 -13.54
N GLU A 74 7.80 -15.92 -13.15
CA GLU A 74 6.63 -16.79 -13.29
C GLU A 74 5.43 -16.26 -12.48
N ALA A 75 5.65 -15.76 -11.26
CA ALA A 75 4.59 -15.16 -10.47
C ALA A 75 4.00 -13.92 -11.16
N LEU A 76 4.84 -13.00 -11.62
CA LEU A 76 4.41 -11.78 -12.31
C LEU A 76 3.66 -12.08 -13.61
N GLU A 77 4.10 -13.06 -14.40
CA GLU A 77 3.41 -13.52 -15.61
C GLU A 77 2.03 -14.13 -15.32
N ASN A 78 1.83 -14.67 -14.12
CA ASN A 78 0.55 -15.19 -13.63
C ASN A 78 -0.27 -14.16 -12.83
N ASN A 79 0.09 -12.87 -12.87
CA ASN A 79 -0.55 -11.78 -12.14
C ASN A 79 -0.52 -11.95 -10.61
N ILE A 80 0.56 -12.56 -10.10
CA ILE A 80 0.81 -12.72 -8.67
C ILE A 80 1.91 -11.73 -8.27
N PRO A 81 1.62 -10.76 -7.38
CA PRO A 81 2.62 -9.79 -6.93
C PRO A 81 3.69 -10.49 -6.10
N VAL A 82 4.92 -9.95 -6.13
CA VAL A 82 6.08 -10.64 -5.53
C VAL A 82 5.96 -10.83 -4.02
N ARG A 83 5.21 -9.96 -3.32
CA ARG A 83 4.89 -10.11 -1.88
C ARG A 83 4.17 -11.42 -1.52
N GLU A 84 3.53 -12.08 -2.48
CA GLU A 84 2.84 -13.37 -2.27
C GLU A 84 3.72 -14.58 -2.58
N VAL A 85 4.89 -14.35 -3.16
CA VAL A 85 5.83 -15.42 -3.49
C VAL A 85 6.63 -15.77 -2.24
N GLN A 86 6.62 -17.05 -1.87
CA GLN A 86 7.44 -17.54 -0.78
C GLN A 86 8.89 -17.66 -1.23
N PHE A 87 9.84 -17.14 -0.46
CA PHE A 87 11.27 -17.28 -0.68
C PHE A 87 11.93 -17.92 0.52
N ASP A 88 13.00 -18.69 0.30
CA ASP A 88 13.89 -19.05 1.40
C ASP A 88 14.85 -17.90 1.75
N GLU A 89 15.56 -17.99 2.88
CA GLU A 89 16.47 -16.93 3.36
C GLU A 89 17.58 -16.57 2.35
N ASN A 90 18.04 -17.55 1.56
CA ASN A 90 19.09 -17.32 0.57
C ASN A 90 18.53 -16.62 -0.66
N GLU A 91 17.34 -17.00 -1.12
CA GLU A 91 16.61 -16.35 -2.20
C GLU A 91 16.22 -14.91 -1.82
N GLU A 92 15.65 -14.72 -0.63
CA GLU A 92 15.10 -13.45 -0.17
C GLU A 92 16.16 -12.34 -0.12
N LYS A 93 17.41 -12.68 0.22
CA LYS A 93 18.55 -11.76 0.21
C LYS A 93 18.75 -11.09 -1.16
N PHE A 94 18.57 -11.84 -2.25
CA PHE A 94 18.70 -11.30 -3.60
C PHE A 94 17.47 -10.49 -4.00
N ILE A 95 16.27 -11.00 -3.71
CA ILE A 95 15.01 -10.32 -4.05
C ILE A 95 14.91 -8.94 -3.38
N LYS A 96 15.28 -8.85 -2.10
CA LYS A 96 15.37 -7.57 -1.37
C LYS A 96 16.30 -6.56 -2.07
N GLY A 97 17.39 -7.03 -2.66
CA GLY A 97 18.35 -6.20 -3.40
C GLY A 97 17.83 -5.67 -4.75
N TYR A 98 16.76 -6.23 -5.29
CA TYR A 98 16.17 -5.77 -6.56
C TYR A 98 15.20 -4.59 -6.37
N HIS A 99 14.81 -4.29 -5.13
CA HIS A 99 13.90 -3.18 -4.81
C HIS A 99 12.59 -3.18 -5.61
N LEU A 100 12.06 -4.38 -5.90
CA LEU A 100 10.81 -4.57 -6.65
C LEU A 100 9.65 -3.86 -5.96
N LEU A 101 8.78 -3.25 -6.75
CA LEU A 101 7.62 -2.48 -6.28
C LEU A 101 6.58 -3.40 -5.63
N THR A 102 6.33 -4.55 -6.24
CA THR A 102 5.32 -5.52 -5.83
C THR A 102 5.77 -6.44 -4.70
N PHE A 103 7.04 -6.40 -4.32
CA PHE A 103 7.55 -7.03 -3.10
C PHE A 103 7.16 -6.22 -1.85
N LYS A 104 6.96 -4.90 -2.00
CA LYS A 104 6.62 -4.02 -0.87
C LYS A 104 5.20 -4.30 -0.38
N PRO A 105 4.96 -4.22 0.94
CA PRO A 105 3.62 -4.28 1.49
C PRO A 105 2.78 -3.06 1.08
N ILE A 106 1.45 -3.23 1.01
CA ILE A 106 0.50 -2.21 0.59
C ILE A 106 -0.54 -1.96 1.68
N ILE A 107 -0.88 -0.68 1.90
CA ILE A 107 -2.11 -0.26 2.59
C ILE A 107 -3.03 0.37 1.55
N TYR A 108 -4.27 -0.09 1.47
CA TYR A 108 -5.29 0.55 0.66
C TYR A 108 -6.04 1.58 1.49
N VAL A 109 -6.24 2.75 0.90
CA VAL A 109 -7.05 3.83 1.47
C VAL A 109 -8.27 4.01 0.60
N ALA A 110 -9.45 3.73 1.12
CA ALA A 110 -10.71 4.06 0.47
C ALA A 110 -11.01 5.54 0.72
N ASN A 111 -10.84 6.36 -0.32
CA ASN A 111 -11.22 7.77 -0.27
C ASN A 111 -12.73 7.90 -0.47
N LEU A 112 -13.44 8.30 0.58
CA LEU A 112 -14.90 8.40 0.64
C LEU A 112 -15.34 9.88 0.62
N GLY A 113 -16.58 10.12 0.19
CA GLY A 113 -17.19 11.44 0.35
C GLY A 113 -17.53 11.73 1.82
N ASN A 114 -17.62 13.01 2.18
CA ASN A 114 -17.84 13.42 3.57
C ASN A 114 -19.12 12.81 4.18
N GLU A 115 -20.25 12.93 3.47
CA GLU A 115 -21.55 12.42 3.96
C GLU A 115 -21.64 10.89 3.92
N GLN A 116 -20.87 10.25 3.03
CA GLN A 116 -20.80 8.80 2.89
C GLN A 116 -20.16 8.15 4.11
N PHE A 117 -19.31 8.88 4.84
CA PHE A 117 -18.59 8.35 6.00
C PHE A 117 -19.51 7.94 7.16
N LEU A 118 -20.71 8.52 7.29
CA LEU A 118 -21.65 8.13 8.34
C LEU A 118 -22.09 6.66 8.24
N ASN A 119 -22.24 6.16 7.00
CA ASN A 119 -22.74 4.81 6.71
C ASN A 119 -21.85 4.06 5.69
N TYR A 120 -20.54 4.35 5.66
CA TYR A 120 -19.64 3.81 4.64
C TYR A 120 -19.59 2.27 4.60
N LYS A 121 -19.94 1.60 5.70
CA LYS A 121 -20.02 0.14 5.78
C LYS A 121 -21.14 -0.47 4.94
N GLU A 122 -22.14 0.33 4.57
CA GLU A 122 -23.23 -0.08 3.67
C GLU A 122 -23.00 0.46 2.26
N ASP A 123 -21.95 1.25 2.05
CA ASP A 123 -21.65 1.83 0.77
C ASP A 123 -21.17 0.77 -0.23
N LYS A 124 -21.74 0.82 -1.43
CA LYS A 124 -21.47 -0.15 -2.47
C LYS A 124 -20.00 -0.13 -2.92
N LEU A 125 -19.44 1.05 -3.18
CA LEU A 125 -18.07 1.18 -3.70
C LEU A 125 -17.04 0.75 -2.65
N PHE A 126 -17.29 1.08 -1.38
CA PHE A 126 -16.47 0.62 -0.27
C PHE A 126 -16.52 -0.90 -0.11
N LEU A 127 -17.72 -1.50 -0.13
CA LEU A 127 -17.90 -2.94 0.02
C LEU A 127 -17.31 -3.72 -1.16
N GLU A 128 -17.45 -3.23 -2.39
CA GLU A 128 -16.83 -3.83 -3.57
C GLU A 128 -15.29 -3.84 -3.44
N LEU A 129 -14.70 -2.72 -3.01
CA LEU A 129 -13.27 -2.66 -2.74
C LEU A 129 -12.89 -3.63 -1.61
N GLN A 130 -13.59 -3.59 -0.47
CA GLN A 130 -13.31 -4.45 0.68
C GLN A 130 -13.36 -5.94 0.33
N ASN A 131 -14.36 -6.38 -0.44
CA ASN A 131 -14.50 -7.78 -0.86
C ASN A 131 -13.45 -8.21 -1.89
N SER A 132 -12.80 -7.27 -2.57
CA SER A 132 -11.74 -7.57 -3.54
C SER A 132 -10.36 -7.75 -2.91
N LEU A 133 -10.22 -7.42 -1.61
CA LEU A 133 -8.96 -7.51 -0.88
C LEU A 133 -8.77 -8.87 -0.23
N LYS A 134 -7.50 -9.25 -0.05
CA LYS A 134 -7.09 -10.45 0.67
C LYS A 134 -7.04 -10.17 2.17
N ASP A 135 -7.12 -11.21 3.00
CA ASP A 135 -7.17 -11.10 4.47
C ASP A 135 -5.98 -10.34 5.09
N TYR A 136 -4.81 -10.34 4.44
CA TYR A 136 -3.63 -9.63 4.90
C TYR A 136 -3.53 -8.18 4.40
N GLU A 137 -4.37 -7.78 3.43
CA GLU A 137 -4.38 -6.43 2.88
C GLU A 137 -5.20 -5.51 3.78
N LYS A 138 -4.59 -4.41 4.24
CA LYS A 138 -5.27 -3.43 5.10
C LYS A 138 -6.06 -2.45 4.24
N LEU A 139 -7.30 -2.17 4.67
CA LEU A 139 -8.16 -1.14 4.09
C LEU A 139 -8.53 -0.10 5.15
N ILE A 140 -8.24 1.18 4.87
CA ILE A 140 -8.55 2.29 5.76
C ILE A 140 -9.54 3.23 5.05
N PRO A 141 -10.75 3.44 5.60
CA PRO A 141 -11.67 4.46 5.10
C PRO A 141 -11.19 5.85 5.53
N ILE A 142 -11.04 6.78 4.59
CA ILE A 142 -10.64 8.17 4.85
C ILE A 142 -11.50 9.10 3.98
N SER A 143 -11.93 10.24 4.50
CA SER A 143 -12.35 11.36 3.64
C SER A 143 -11.19 12.36 3.52
N VAL A 144 -10.55 12.39 2.35
CA VAL A 144 -9.42 13.31 2.11
C VAL A 144 -9.85 14.78 2.25
N GLN A 145 -11.10 15.09 1.92
CA GLN A 145 -11.62 16.45 2.06
C GLN A 145 -11.73 16.85 3.54
N VAL A 146 -12.33 16.01 4.40
CA VAL A 146 -12.40 16.30 5.84
C VAL A 146 -11.00 16.41 6.44
N GLU A 147 -10.08 15.52 6.07
CA GLU A 147 -8.69 15.61 6.54
C GLU A 147 -8.02 16.92 6.13
N SER A 148 -8.28 17.42 4.92
CA SER A 148 -7.74 18.71 4.48
C SER A 148 -8.28 19.88 5.30
N GLU A 149 -9.55 19.84 5.71
CA GLU A 149 -10.18 20.85 6.54
C GLU A 149 -9.62 20.81 7.97
N LEU A 150 -9.45 19.61 8.54
CA LEU A 150 -8.86 19.41 9.88
C LEU A 150 -7.44 19.96 10.03
N VAL A 151 -6.66 19.99 8.96
CA VAL A 151 -5.30 20.57 8.96
C VAL A 151 -5.33 22.09 9.15
N THR A 152 -6.40 22.77 8.68
CA THR A 152 -6.52 24.22 8.74
C THR A 152 -7.06 24.74 10.07
N ILE A 153 -7.67 23.86 10.87
CA ILE A 153 -8.19 24.19 12.20
C ILE A 153 -7.05 24.05 13.21
N GLU A 154 -6.84 25.04 14.07
CA GLU A 154 -5.86 24.97 15.17
C GLU A 154 -6.50 24.48 16.48
N ASN A 155 -7.76 24.84 16.71
CA ASN A 155 -8.51 24.51 17.92
C ASN A 155 -8.93 23.04 17.92
N GLN A 156 -8.53 22.30 18.95
CA GLN A 156 -8.85 20.87 19.10
C GLN A 156 -10.34 20.61 19.30
N GLU A 157 -11.07 21.50 19.98
CA GLU A 157 -12.52 21.35 20.16
C GLU A 157 -13.24 21.46 18.81
N GLU A 158 -12.87 22.43 17.99
CA GLU A 158 -13.43 22.60 16.64
C GLU A 158 -13.10 21.42 15.71
N LYS A 159 -11.91 20.82 15.83
CA LYS A 159 -11.58 19.58 15.10
C LYS A 159 -12.50 18.45 15.50
N GLN A 160 -12.74 18.28 16.80
CA GLN A 160 -13.61 17.22 17.30
C GLN A 160 -15.06 17.44 16.85
N GLU A 161 -15.54 18.69 16.85
CA GLU A 161 -16.88 19.02 16.34
C GLU A 161 -17.04 18.67 14.85
N LEU A 162 -16.03 18.96 14.02
CA LEU A 162 -16.06 18.61 12.60
C LEU A 162 -16.04 17.09 12.38
N LEU A 163 -15.23 16.36 13.15
CA LEU A 163 -15.17 14.91 13.13
C LEU A 163 -16.53 14.29 13.51
N ASP A 164 -17.12 14.78 14.60
CA ASP A 164 -18.41 14.32 15.11
C ASP A 164 -19.57 14.58 14.13
N LEU A 165 -19.52 15.69 13.38
CA LEU A 165 -20.51 16.03 12.35
C LEU A 165 -20.62 14.94 11.26
N TYR A 166 -19.50 14.32 10.90
CA TYR A 166 -19.43 13.25 9.90
C TYR A 166 -19.37 11.85 10.52
N GLY A 167 -19.53 11.73 11.85
CA GLY A 167 -19.47 10.46 12.57
C GLY A 167 -18.08 9.81 12.58
N ILE A 168 -17.03 10.60 12.36
CA ILE A 168 -15.64 10.15 12.35
C ILE A 168 -15.12 10.18 13.79
N LYS A 169 -14.69 9.04 14.32
CA LYS A 169 -14.18 8.97 15.71
C LYS A 169 -12.72 9.43 15.86
N THR A 170 -11.94 9.27 14.81
CA THR A 170 -10.49 9.52 14.80
C THR A 170 -10.09 9.89 13.39
N SER A 171 -9.15 10.83 13.25
CA SER A 171 -8.59 11.19 11.94
C SER A 171 -8.10 9.94 11.21
N GLY A 172 -8.45 9.86 9.93
CA GLY A 172 -7.97 8.84 9.02
C GLY A 172 -6.46 8.90 8.84
N LEU A 173 -5.85 10.08 8.95
CA LEU A 173 -4.39 10.24 8.89
C LEU A 173 -3.69 9.66 10.13
N ASP A 174 -4.28 9.82 11.31
CA ASP A 174 -3.75 9.20 12.54
C ASP A 174 -3.82 7.68 12.46
N LEU A 175 -4.95 7.14 11.96
CA LEU A 175 -5.10 5.71 11.70
C LEU A 175 -4.08 5.22 10.67
N LEU A 176 -3.95 5.91 9.54
CA LEU A 176 -2.99 5.57 8.48
C LEU A 176 -1.55 5.58 9.00
N THR A 177 -1.19 6.56 9.82
CA THR A 177 0.14 6.65 10.44
C THR A 177 0.42 5.45 11.31
N ARG A 178 -0.50 5.11 12.22
CA ARG A 178 -0.34 3.92 13.09
C ARG A 178 -0.21 2.64 12.27
N GLU A 179 -1.09 2.43 11.31
CA GLU A 179 -1.08 1.21 10.49
C GLU A 179 0.18 1.11 9.62
N ALA A 180 0.75 2.24 9.18
CA ALA A 180 2.01 2.29 8.44
C ALA A 180 3.23 1.97 9.32
N PHE A 181 3.27 2.46 10.57
CA PHE A 181 4.30 2.10 11.54
C PHE A 181 4.29 0.59 11.82
N ASP A 182 3.10 0.02 12.06
CA ASP A 182 2.92 -1.41 12.27
C ASP A 182 3.34 -2.22 11.04
N LEU A 183 2.98 -1.76 9.84
CA LEU A 183 3.34 -2.44 8.58
C LEU A 183 4.85 -2.47 8.32
N LEU A 184 5.54 -1.40 8.69
CA LEU A 184 6.99 -1.29 8.57
C LEU A 184 7.73 -1.97 9.73
N ASN A 185 7.01 -2.58 10.66
CA ASN A 185 7.54 -3.22 11.86
C ASN A 185 8.49 -2.29 12.64
N LEU A 186 8.08 -1.02 12.75
CA LEU A 186 8.79 0.00 13.53
C LEU A 186 8.31 -0.03 14.97
N GLU A 187 9.25 0.00 15.91
CA GLU A 187 8.95 0.12 17.33
C GLU A 187 9.41 1.50 17.84
N THR A 188 8.64 2.07 18.77
CA THR A 188 8.98 3.36 19.39
C THR A 188 9.48 3.15 20.82
N TYR A 189 10.61 3.76 21.16
CA TYR A 189 11.07 3.84 22.55
C TYR A 189 11.17 5.29 23.00
N PHE A 190 11.06 5.52 24.31
CA PHE A 190 11.03 6.86 24.88
C PHE A 190 12.30 7.15 25.67
N THR A 191 12.86 8.33 25.43
CA THR A 191 13.82 8.95 26.34
C THR A 191 13.13 10.10 27.05
N ALA A 192 13.05 10.05 28.39
CA ALA A 192 12.44 11.11 29.19
C ALA A 192 13.44 11.66 30.22
N GLY A 193 13.69 12.95 30.18
CA GLY A 193 14.47 13.71 31.15
C GLY A 193 13.80 15.04 31.49
N GLN A 194 14.37 15.81 32.41
CA GLN A 194 13.82 17.12 32.82
C GLN A 194 13.71 18.14 31.69
N ILE A 195 14.55 18.01 30.65
CA ILE A 195 14.65 18.98 29.55
C ILE A 195 13.87 18.52 28.32
N GLU A 196 13.78 17.20 28.08
CA GLU A 196 13.17 16.66 26.87
C GLU A 196 12.55 15.29 27.14
N ALA A 197 11.36 15.08 26.58
CA ALA A 197 10.77 13.78 26.38
C ALA A 197 10.63 13.56 24.87
N ARG A 198 11.21 12.47 24.36
CA ARG A 198 11.25 12.17 22.92
C ARG A 198 10.93 10.71 22.65
N ALA A 199 10.09 10.49 21.64
CA ALA A 199 9.89 9.22 20.97
C ALA A 199 10.92 9.04 19.85
N TRP A 200 11.56 7.88 19.82
CA TRP A 200 12.54 7.45 18.82
C TRP A 200 12.04 6.23 18.07
#